data_AF-A0A7D3XMB9-F1
#
_entry.id   AF-A0A7D3XMB9-F1
#
_cell.length_a   1.000
_cell.length_b   1.000
_cell.length_c   1.000
_cell.angle_alpha   90.00
_cell.angle_beta   90.00
_cell.angle_gamma   90.00
#
_symmetry.space_group_name_H-M   'P 1'
#
loop_
_entity.id
_entity.type
_entity.pdbx_description
1 polymer ?
#
loop_
_entity_poly.entity_id
_entity_poly.type
_entity_poly.pdbx_seq_one_letter_code
_entity_poly.pdbx_strand_id
1 'polypeptide(L)'
;MKKILIIFSVLVSSTIYAQSQEIISNDSLLKLFQVMKPFEVFEKIRFSWFDFKSCYIDSLLKPYLMKWLDRKEYFNYVLEQEKKTISNRPDWIKDEIIYMLNKQNRREALDSILNDSVLYSQYRDSAISVYISRYFESYKGEHKVPDRAIMIHSYLAYPESYAIIKQWWVESGKPTERNEYFIPLVRMGDPEAQELYDNRIKQFVKTNGEIPDLSTVYGELTELNNSYSIMKMIEILSVDKNYIRLSEGDPGIPFNCEIVMYLLGIFTYYFDIATTVPVKQDMPCKKNLKHLPEIKAAAKKLIEKYKAEEYYWMKNMPFYKKE
;
A
#
# COMPACT_ATOMS: atom_id res chain seq x y z
N MET A 1 7.63 36.21 -29.50
CA MET A 1 8.43 35.11 -28.90
C MET A 1 7.99 34.73 -27.48
N LYS A 2 7.84 35.66 -26.52
CA LYS A 2 7.42 35.32 -25.14
C LYS A 2 6.06 34.59 -25.01
N LYS A 3 5.08 34.88 -25.86
CA LYS A 3 3.76 34.20 -25.88
C LYS A 3 3.82 32.75 -26.38
N ILE A 4 4.78 32.41 -27.24
CA ILE A 4 4.96 31.04 -27.76
C ILE A 4 5.63 30.15 -26.69
N LEU A 5 6.58 30.70 -25.93
CA LEU A 5 7.23 30.01 -24.81
C LEU A 5 6.27 29.64 -23.68
N ILE A 6 5.28 30.48 -23.37
CA ILE A 6 4.26 30.21 -22.34
C ILE A 6 3.27 29.13 -22.81
N ILE A 7 2.91 29.13 -24.10
CA ILE A 7 2.04 28.09 -24.67
C ILE A 7 2.77 26.74 -24.70
N PHE A 8 4.08 26.74 -25.02
CA PHE A 8 4.90 25.53 -25.02
C PHE A 8 5.11 24.98 -23.60
N SER A 9 5.30 25.83 -22.58
CA SER A 9 5.42 25.37 -21.20
C SER A 9 4.09 24.83 -20.64
N VAL A 10 2.94 25.39 -21.00
CA VAL A 10 1.62 24.85 -20.63
C VAL A 10 1.33 23.53 -21.36
N LEU A 11 1.73 23.39 -22.63
CA LEU A 11 1.60 22.15 -23.40
C LEU A 11 2.52 21.04 -22.86
N VAL A 12 3.75 21.36 -22.49
CA VAL A 12 4.67 20.37 -21.88
C VAL A 12 4.23 19.99 -20.47
N SER A 13 3.67 20.93 -19.70
CA SER A 13 3.11 20.64 -18.36
C SER A 13 1.87 19.74 -18.45
N SER A 14 1.03 19.96 -19.46
CA SER A 14 -0.16 19.14 -19.69
C SER A 14 0.16 17.76 -20.27
N THR A 15 1.24 17.58 -21.05
CA THR A 15 1.67 16.23 -21.48
C THR A 15 2.40 15.45 -20.40
N ILE A 16 3.09 16.10 -19.45
CA ILE A 16 3.69 15.42 -18.28
C ILE A 16 2.60 14.97 -17.29
N TYR A 17 1.52 15.74 -17.12
CA TYR A 17 0.37 15.34 -16.31
C TYR A 17 -0.64 14.44 -17.05
N ALA A 18 -0.63 14.42 -18.38
CA ALA A 18 -1.46 13.55 -19.21
C ALA A 18 -0.73 12.30 -19.72
N GLN A 19 0.45 11.98 -19.19
CA GLN A 19 0.88 10.58 -19.19
C GLN A 19 -0.10 9.83 -18.29
N SER A 20 -1.20 9.37 -18.89
CA SER A 20 -2.03 8.31 -18.34
C SER A 20 -1.07 7.27 -17.78
N GLN A 21 -1.11 7.05 -16.46
CA GLN A 21 -0.35 5.95 -15.87
C GLN A 21 -0.69 4.71 -16.69
N GLU A 22 0.30 4.15 -17.37
CA GLU A 22 0.07 3.04 -18.28
C GLU A 22 -0.37 1.85 -17.43
N ILE A 23 -1.68 1.56 -17.48
CA ILE A 23 -2.25 0.41 -16.78
C ILE A 23 -1.71 -0.83 -17.46
N ILE A 24 -1.07 -1.72 -16.69
CA ILE A 24 -0.56 -2.97 -17.24
C ILE A 24 -1.73 -3.88 -17.58
N SER A 25 -1.78 -4.37 -18.82
CA SER A 25 -2.81 -5.34 -19.21
C SER A 25 -2.61 -6.68 -18.48
N ASN A 26 -3.70 -7.41 -18.26
CA ASN A 26 -3.65 -8.74 -17.64
C ASN A 26 -2.70 -9.69 -18.39
N ASP A 27 -2.74 -9.68 -19.73
CA ASP A 27 -1.84 -10.50 -20.56
C ASP A 27 -0.36 -10.16 -20.34
N SER A 28 -0.05 -8.87 -20.18
CA SER A 28 1.32 -8.42 -19.93
C SER A 28 1.77 -8.84 -18.54
N LEU A 29 0.89 -8.72 -17.55
CA LEU A 29 1.16 -9.19 -16.20
C LEU A 29 1.34 -10.72 -16.15
N LEU A 30 0.52 -11.48 -16.88
CA LEU A 30 0.62 -12.93 -16.95
C LEU A 30 1.94 -13.36 -17.60
N LYS A 31 2.36 -12.68 -18.68
CA LYS A 31 3.68 -12.90 -19.31
C LYS A 31 4.83 -12.65 -18.34
N LEU A 32 4.75 -11.64 -17.48
CA LEU A 32 5.76 -11.42 -16.44
C LEU A 32 5.84 -12.62 -15.48
N PHE A 33 4.70 -13.11 -14.99
CA PHE A 33 4.66 -14.27 -14.11
C PHE A 33 5.10 -15.58 -14.77
N GLN A 34 5.02 -15.69 -16.10
CA GLN A 34 5.52 -16.85 -16.83
C GLN A 34 7.05 -16.90 -16.93
N VAL A 35 7.73 -15.75 -16.79
CA VAL A 35 9.19 -15.64 -16.97
C VAL A 35 9.94 -15.24 -15.71
N MET A 36 9.23 -14.88 -14.64
CA MET A 36 9.78 -14.39 -13.38
C MET A 36 9.09 -15.02 -12.18
N LYS A 37 9.79 -15.07 -11.04
CA LYS A 37 9.18 -15.50 -9.78
C LYS A 37 8.20 -14.46 -9.27
N PRO A 38 7.18 -14.84 -8.47
CA PRO A 38 6.13 -13.93 -8.04
C PRO A 38 6.65 -12.63 -7.42
N PHE A 39 7.58 -12.70 -6.47
CA PHE A 39 8.11 -11.51 -5.80
C PHE A 39 9.08 -10.68 -6.65
N GLU A 40 9.68 -11.25 -7.70
CA GLU A 40 10.42 -10.45 -8.68
C GLU A 40 9.46 -9.62 -9.55
N VAL A 41 8.28 -10.17 -9.88
CA VAL A 41 7.22 -9.40 -10.54
C VAL A 41 6.71 -8.29 -9.62
N PHE A 42 6.51 -8.60 -8.33
CA PHE A 42 6.07 -7.63 -7.31
C PHE A 42 6.95 -6.39 -7.23
N GLU A 43 8.27 -6.55 -7.30
CA GLU A 43 9.22 -5.44 -7.26
C GLU A 43 9.23 -4.60 -8.54
N LYS A 44 8.97 -5.21 -9.70
CA LYS A 44 9.00 -4.52 -10.99
C LYS A 44 7.77 -3.66 -11.26
N ILE A 45 6.61 -4.07 -10.77
CA ILE A 45 5.34 -3.40 -11.03
C ILE A 45 5.08 -2.29 -10.01
N ARG A 46 4.32 -1.27 -10.39
CA ARG A 46 3.84 -0.22 -9.48
C ARG A 46 2.38 -0.45 -9.12
N PHE A 47 1.98 0.00 -7.93
CA PHE A 47 0.60 -0.13 -7.44
C PHE A 47 -0.41 0.53 -8.38
N SER A 48 -0.04 1.70 -8.91
CA SER A 48 -0.89 2.48 -9.82
C SER A 48 -1.06 1.88 -11.22
N TRP A 49 -0.37 0.78 -11.54
CA TRP A 49 -0.48 0.13 -12.84
C TRP A 49 -1.62 -0.89 -12.90
N PHE A 50 -2.27 -1.20 -11.78
CA PHE A 50 -3.30 -2.25 -11.74
C PHE A 50 -4.69 -1.72 -12.09
N ASP A 51 -5.37 -2.41 -12.99
CA ASP A 51 -6.82 -2.48 -12.99
C ASP A 51 -7.25 -3.63 -12.07
N PHE A 52 -7.58 -3.30 -10.82
CA PHE A 52 -7.94 -4.29 -9.79
C PHE A 52 -9.19 -5.10 -10.15
N LYS A 53 -10.16 -4.50 -10.85
CA LYS A 53 -11.38 -5.20 -11.26
C LYS A 53 -11.07 -6.20 -12.37
N SER A 54 -10.28 -5.79 -13.37
CA SER A 54 -9.81 -6.69 -14.42
C SER A 54 -9.00 -7.85 -13.85
N CYS A 55 -8.08 -7.56 -12.92
CA CYS A 55 -7.29 -8.59 -12.26
C CYS A 55 -8.18 -9.55 -11.45
N TYR A 56 -9.19 -9.04 -10.74
CA TYR A 56 -10.07 -9.85 -9.91
C TYR A 56 -10.85 -10.91 -10.71
N ILE A 57 -11.35 -10.52 -11.88
CA ILE A 57 -12.18 -11.39 -12.73
C ILE A 57 -11.31 -12.45 -13.45
N ASP A 58 -10.00 -12.19 -13.57
CA ASP A 58 -9.07 -13.05 -14.28
C ASP A 58 -8.66 -14.27 -13.46
N SER A 59 -9.29 -15.40 -13.75
CA SER A 59 -9.01 -16.68 -13.10
C SER A 59 -7.61 -17.23 -13.37
N LEU A 60 -6.95 -16.81 -14.47
CA LEU A 60 -5.60 -17.26 -14.80
C LEU A 60 -4.54 -16.50 -14.01
N LEU A 61 -4.74 -15.21 -13.76
CA LEU A 61 -3.84 -14.39 -12.96
C LEU A 61 -3.97 -14.64 -11.46
N LYS A 62 -5.18 -14.92 -10.97
CA LYS A 62 -5.45 -15.07 -9.54
C LYS A 62 -4.44 -16.00 -8.82
N PRO A 63 -4.11 -17.22 -9.28
CA PRO A 63 -3.15 -18.08 -8.62
C PRO A 63 -1.76 -17.45 -8.44
N TYR A 64 -1.31 -16.66 -9.42
CA TYR A 64 -0.03 -15.95 -9.36
C TYR A 64 -0.07 -14.77 -8.38
N LEU A 65 -1.14 -13.98 -8.42
CA LEU A 65 -1.33 -12.86 -7.49
C LEU A 65 -1.38 -13.36 -6.04
N MET A 66 -2.08 -14.46 -5.78
CA MET A 66 -2.16 -15.06 -4.44
C MET A 66 -0.79 -15.46 -3.86
N LYS A 67 0.23 -15.67 -4.70
CA LYS A 67 1.59 -15.94 -4.22
C LYS A 67 2.24 -14.77 -3.49
N TRP A 68 1.77 -13.55 -3.69
CA TRP A 68 2.26 -12.39 -2.92
C TRP A 68 1.83 -12.39 -1.45
N LEU A 69 0.86 -13.22 -1.07
CA LEU A 69 0.51 -13.48 0.33
C LEU A 69 1.09 -14.81 0.86
N ASP A 70 1.92 -15.51 0.08
CA ASP A 70 2.56 -16.75 0.52
C ASP A 70 3.86 -16.41 1.28
N ARG A 71 3.82 -16.52 2.63
CA ARG A 71 4.98 -16.27 3.51
C ARG A 71 6.19 -17.12 3.13
N LYS A 72 5.99 -18.36 2.69
CA LYS A 72 7.08 -19.26 2.30
C LYS A 72 7.69 -18.81 0.98
N GLU A 73 6.86 -18.45 0.01
CA GLU A 73 7.30 -17.90 -1.28
C GLU A 73 8.12 -16.61 -1.07
N TYR A 74 7.63 -15.70 -0.22
CA TYR A 74 8.35 -14.46 0.12
C TYR A 74 9.67 -14.76 0.80
N PHE A 75 9.68 -15.69 1.74
CA PHE A 75 10.88 -16.05 2.46
C PHE A 75 11.96 -16.63 1.53
N ASN A 76 11.59 -17.54 0.63
CA ASN A 76 12.52 -18.07 -0.36
C ASN A 76 13.08 -16.96 -1.26
N TYR A 77 12.23 -16.00 -1.64
CA TYR A 77 12.65 -14.83 -2.39
C TYR A 77 13.71 -14.01 -1.63
N VAL A 78 13.47 -13.68 -0.36
CA VAL A 78 14.43 -12.94 0.48
C VAL A 78 15.76 -13.69 0.59
N LEU A 79 15.72 -15.01 0.85
CA LEU A 79 16.94 -15.82 0.92
C LEU A 79 17.75 -15.79 -0.39
N GLU A 80 17.07 -15.81 -1.54
CA GLU A 80 17.75 -15.70 -2.82
C GLU A 80 18.38 -14.32 -3.03
N GLN A 81 17.73 -13.25 -2.59
CA GLN A 81 18.31 -11.90 -2.62
C GLN A 81 19.51 -11.78 -1.68
N GLU A 82 19.42 -12.28 -0.45
CA GLU A 82 20.54 -12.29 0.49
C GLU A 82 21.72 -13.09 -0.06
N LYS A 83 21.45 -14.25 -0.68
CA LYS A 83 22.49 -15.06 -1.34
C LYS A 83 23.18 -14.27 -2.45
N LYS A 84 22.42 -13.55 -3.29
CA LYS A 84 22.97 -12.67 -4.34
C LYS A 84 23.81 -11.55 -3.72
N THR A 85 23.32 -10.91 -2.66
CA THR A 85 24.01 -9.83 -1.95
C THR A 85 25.37 -10.29 -1.42
N ILE A 86 25.43 -11.36 -0.62
CA ILE A 86 26.72 -11.85 -0.11
C ILE A 86 27.64 -12.34 -1.22
N SER A 87 27.11 -12.97 -2.28
CA SER A 87 27.92 -13.45 -3.42
C SER A 87 28.68 -12.33 -4.13
N ASN A 88 28.15 -11.10 -4.05
CA ASN A 88 28.70 -9.88 -4.63
C ASN A 88 29.48 -9.02 -3.62
N ARG A 89 29.72 -9.51 -2.39
CA ARG A 89 30.42 -8.81 -1.31
C ARG A 89 31.65 -9.61 -0.85
N PRO A 90 32.79 -9.47 -1.54
CA PRO A 90 34.02 -10.19 -1.18
C PRO A 90 34.51 -9.90 0.24
N ASP A 91 34.24 -8.69 0.75
CA ASP A 91 34.46 -8.27 2.13
C ASP A 91 33.70 -9.17 3.12
N TRP A 92 32.41 -9.38 2.89
CA TRP A 92 31.56 -10.22 3.74
C TRP A 92 31.93 -11.70 3.66
N ILE A 93 32.28 -12.17 2.46
CA ILE A 93 32.78 -13.53 2.27
C ILE A 93 34.05 -13.75 3.10
N LYS A 94 34.99 -12.81 3.09
CA LYS A 94 36.21 -12.89 3.90
C LYS A 94 35.88 -12.93 5.40
N ASP A 95 34.96 -12.11 5.87
CA ASP A 95 34.54 -12.09 7.28
C ASP A 95 33.90 -13.43 7.70
N GLU A 96 33.09 -14.04 6.83
CA GLU A 96 32.50 -15.36 7.09
C GLU A 96 33.52 -16.50 7.03
N ILE A 97 34.53 -16.42 6.15
CA ILE A 97 35.68 -17.35 6.17
C ILE A 97 36.43 -17.22 7.51
N ILE A 98 36.69 -16.00 7.98
CA ILE A 98 37.33 -15.76 9.28
C ILE A 98 36.49 -16.36 10.41
N TYR A 99 35.16 -16.15 10.38
CA TYR A 99 34.24 -16.73 11.35
C TYR A 99 34.32 -18.27 11.38
N MET A 100 34.30 -18.91 10.21
CA MET A 100 34.41 -20.37 10.10
C MET A 100 35.75 -20.90 10.61
N LEU A 101 36.86 -20.25 10.25
CA LEU A 101 38.20 -20.64 10.70
C LEU A 101 38.37 -20.47 12.21
N ASN A 102 37.84 -19.38 12.79
CA ASN A 102 37.84 -19.16 14.24
C ASN A 102 37.08 -20.27 14.97
N LYS A 103 35.90 -20.68 14.48
CA LYS A 103 35.14 -21.80 15.05
C LYS A 103 35.91 -23.12 15.05
N GLN A 104 36.85 -23.29 14.14
CA GLN A 104 37.67 -24.51 14.00
C GLN A 104 39.06 -24.38 14.64
N ASN A 105 39.39 -23.24 15.26
CA ASN A 105 40.74 -22.91 15.73
C ASN A 105 41.82 -23.03 14.63
N ARG A 106 41.53 -22.50 13.43
CA ARG A 106 42.41 -22.56 12.23
C ARG A 106 42.63 -21.18 11.59
N ARG A 107 42.65 -20.11 12.40
CA ARG A 107 42.70 -18.73 11.90
C ARG A 107 43.94 -18.46 11.05
N GLU A 108 45.04 -19.14 11.35
CA GLU A 108 46.32 -19.08 10.65
C GLU A 108 46.24 -19.51 9.17
N ALA A 109 45.23 -20.30 8.78
CA ALA A 109 45.05 -20.72 7.39
C ALA A 109 44.49 -19.62 6.47
N LEU A 110 44.09 -18.46 7.02
CA LEU A 110 43.40 -17.40 6.27
C LEU A 110 44.22 -16.92 5.07
N ASP A 111 45.50 -16.58 5.27
CA ASP A 111 46.32 -16.02 4.20
C ASP A 111 46.56 -17.04 3.08
N SER A 112 46.69 -18.33 3.41
CA SER A 112 46.79 -19.40 2.41
C SER A 112 45.50 -19.55 1.60
N ILE A 113 44.34 -19.43 2.24
CA ILE A 113 43.03 -19.52 1.58
C ILE A 113 42.79 -18.32 0.68
N LEU A 114 43.13 -17.11 1.12
CA LEU A 114 42.90 -15.88 0.34
C LEU A 114 43.83 -15.75 -0.87
N ASN A 115 45.03 -16.33 -0.81
CA ASN A 115 46.02 -16.25 -1.88
C ASN A 115 45.94 -17.41 -2.90
N ASP A 116 45.16 -18.46 -2.61
CA ASP A 116 44.94 -19.58 -3.53
C ASP A 116 43.52 -19.52 -4.12
N SER A 117 43.42 -19.36 -5.43
CA SER A 117 42.13 -19.20 -6.12
C SER A 117 41.18 -20.40 -6.00
N VAL A 118 41.72 -21.62 -5.92
CA VAL A 118 40.92 -22.85 -5.83
C VAL A 118 40.40 -23.01 -4.40
N LEU A 119 41.27 -22.84 -3.40
CA LEU A 119 40.87 -22.87 -1.99
C LEU A 119 39.89 -21.74 -1.67
N TYR A 120 40.14 -20.53 -2.15
CA TYR A 120 39.23 -19.40 -1.99
C TYR A 120 37.83 -19.71 -2.52
N SER A 121 37.73 -20.32 -3.71
CA SER A 121 36.43 -20.69 -4.30
C SER A 121 35.66 -21.69 -3.43
N GLN A 122 36.34 -22.72 -2.91
CA GLN A 122 35.72 -23.72 -2.02
C GLN A 122 35.24 -23.11 -0.70
N TYR A 123 36.06 -22.24 -0.11
CA TYR A 123 35.72 -21.53 1.12
C TYR A 123 34.62 -20.50 0.90
N ARG A 124 34.58 -19.83 -0.26
CA ARG A 124 33.55 -18.88 -0.65
C ARG A 124 32.17 -19.54 -0.66
N ASP A 125 32.01 -20.67 -1.34
CA ASP A 125 30.71 -21.35 -1.43
C ASP A 125 30.23 -21.82 -0.04
N SER A 126 31.17 -22.30 0.77
CA SER A 126 30.90 -22.70 2.15
C SER A 126 30.51 -21.52 3.03
N ALA A 127 31.21 -20.39 2.91
CA ALA A 127 30.93 -19.16 3.64
C ALA A 127 29.55 -18.60 3.30
N ILE A 128 29.18 -18.58 2.02
CA ILE A 128 27.84 -18.20 1.57
C ILE A 128 26.80 -19.13 2.20
N SER A 129 27.01 -20.45 2.17
CA SER A 129 26.07 -21.40 2.76
C SER A 129 25.93 -21.22 4.28
N VAL A 130 27.03 -20.99 5.00
CA VAL A 130 27.02 -20.78 6.46
C VAL A 130 26.29 -19.49 6.80
N TYR A 131 26.56 -18.40 6.06
CA TYR A 131 25.86 -17.14 6.22
C TYR A 131 24.35 -17.29 6.03
N ILE A 132 23.92 -17.92 4.94
CA ILE A 132 22.50 -18.11 4.62
C ILE A 132 21.82 -19.00 5.66
N SER A 133 22.47 -20.06 6.14
CA SER A 133 21.92 -20.88 7.22
C SER A 133 21.76 -20.09 8.52
N ARG A 134 22.73 -19.25 8.88
CA ARG A 134 22.64 -18.39 10.07
C ARG A 134 21.54 -17.35 9.93
N TYR A 135 21.43 -16.73 8.75
CA TYR A 135 20.35 -15.81 8.42
C TYR A 135 18.99 -16.51 8.54
N PHE A 136 18.85 -17.71 7.98
CA PHE A 136 17.63 -18.51 8.10
C PHE A 136 17.26 -18.77 9.57
N GLU A 137 18.23 -19.15 10.40
CA GLU A 137 18.00 -19.44 11.82
C GLU A 137 17.57 -18.20 12.61
N SER A 138 18.13 -17.02 12.32
CA SER A 138 17.78 -15.79 13.02
C SER A 138 16.39 -15.26 12.67
N TYR A 139 15.84 -15.60 11.51
CA TYR A 139 14.59 -15.00 11.00
C TYR A 139 13.41 -15.99 10.85
N LYS A 140 13.57 -17.27 11.21
CA LYS A 140 12.58 -18.35 11.03
C LYS A 140 11.16 -18.08 11.60
N GLY A 141 10.95 -17.03 12.38
CA GLY A 141 9.66 -16.65 12.95
C GLY A 141 9.10 -15.28 12.55
N GLU A 142 9.80 -14.48 11.75
CA GLU A 142 9.50 -13.03 11.60
C GLU A 142 9.07 -12.61 10.19
N HIS A 143 9.03 -13.51 9.21
CA HIS A 143 8.73 -13.12 7.83
C HIS A 143 7.25 -12.82 7.61
N LYS A 144 6.93 -11.55 7.82
CA LYS A 144 5.77 -10.88 7.26
C LYS A 144 6.01 -10.64 5.78
N VAL A 145 5.00 -10.87 4.97
CA VAL A 145 5.02 -10.41 3.57
C VAL A 145 5.04 -8.86 3.56
N PRO A 146 5.50 -8.21 2.48
CA PRO A 146 5.54 -6.75 2.43
C PRO A 146 4.15 -6.12 2.63
N ASP A 147 4.06 -5.02 3.39
CA ASP A 147 2.79 -4.30 3.62
C ASP A 147 2.07 -3.93 2.32
N ARG A 148 2.86 -3.57 1.30
CA ARG A 148 2.34 -3.28 -0.03
C ARG A 148 1.62 -4.49 -0.67
N ALA A 149 2.03 -5.72 -0.38
CA ALA A 149 1.32 -6.91 -0.85
C ALA A 149 -0.06 -7.01 -0.18
N ILE A 150 -0.12 -6.80 1.14
CA ILE A 150 -1.38 -6.78 1.91
C ILE A 150 -2.32 -5.71 1.35
N MET A 151 -1.79 -4.51 1.07
CA MET A 151 -2.56 -3.43 0.46
C MET A 151 -3.02 -3.74 -0.96
N ILE A 152 -2.17 -4.29 -1.85
CA ILE A 152 -2.63 -4.74 -3.18
C ILE A 152 -3.80 -5.71 -3.05
N HIS A 153 -3.70 -6.64 -2.11
CA HIS A 153 -4.75 -7.63 -1.89
C HIS A 153 -6.03 -7.07 -1.27
N SER A 154 -5.97 -5.97 -0.50
CA SER A 154 -7.17 -5.27 -0.04
C SER A 154 -7.91 -4.53 -1.16
N TYR A 155 -7.22 -4.17 -2.25
CA TYR A 155 -7.83 -3.63 -3.45
C TYR A 155 -8.36 -4.71 -4.40
N LEU A 156 -7.65 -5.83 -4.54
CA LEU A 156 -8.15 -7.01 -5.27
C LEU A 156 -9.37 -7.60 -4.58
N ALA A 157 -9.36 -7.67 -3.25
CA ALA A 157 -10.47 -8.15 -2.44
C ALA A 157 -10.93 -9.59 -2.77
N TYR A 158 -9.98 -10.50 -3.05
CA TYR A 158 -10.31 -11.93 -3.14
C TYR A 158 -10.78 -12.47 -1.79
N PRO A 159 -11.81 -13.33 -1.74
CA PRO A 159 -12.23 -13.99 -0.49
C PRO A 159 -11.09 -14.77 0.19
N GLU A 160 -10.20 -15.38 -0.59
CA GLU A 160 -9.03 -16.09 -0.09
C GLU A 160 -7.99 -15.14 0.51
N SER A 161 -7.84 -13.94 -0.07
CA SER A 161 -6.97 -12.91 0.49
C SER A 161 -7.52 -12.37 1.80
N TYR A 162 -8.84 -12.13 1.87
CA TYR A 162 -9.52 -11.76 3.11
C TYR A 162 -9.27 -12.80 4.20
N ALA A 163 -9.46 -14.09 3.90
CA ALA A 163 -9.26 -15.15 4.88
C ALA A 163 -7.83 -15.17 5.45
N ILE A 164 -6.82 -15.03 4.58
CA ILE A 164 -5.41 -14.99 5.00
C ILE A 164 -5.12 -13.75 5.87
N ILE A 165 -5.54 -12.57 5.43
CA ILE A 165 -5.29 -11.31 6.16
C ILE A 165 -6.02 -11.30 7.50
N LYS A 166 -7.27 -11.79 7.54
CA LYS A 166 -8.05 -11.93 8.78
C LYS A 166 -7.38 -12.90 9.75
N GLN A 167 -6.89 -14.04 9.25
CA GLN A 167 -6.13 -14.98 10.06
C GLN A 167 -4.89 -14.32 10.67
N TRP A 168 -4.11 -13.59 9.88
CA TRP A 168 -2.92 -12.89 10.40
C TRP A 168 -3.25 -11.79 11.41
N TRP A 169 -4.39 -11.10 11.23
CA TRP A 169 -4.88 -10.14 12.22
C TRP A 169 -5.15 -10.80 13.57
N VAL A 170 -5.78 -11.98 13.57
CA VAL A 170 -6.04 -12.75 14.80
C VAL A 170 -4.74 -13.34 15.39
N GLU A 171 -3.84 -13.85 14.55
CA GLU A 171 -2.55 -14.43 15.00
C GLU A 171 -1.63 -13.38 15.64
N SER A 172 -1.68 -12.14 15.17
CA SER A 172 -0.84 -11.05 15.64
C SER A 172 -1.19 -10.54 17.05
N GLY A 173 -2.22 -11.11 17.69
CA GLY A 173 -2.66 -10.78 19.03
C GLY A 173 -4.12 -10.36 19.06
N LYS A 174 -4.48 -9.49 20.01
CA LYS A 174 -5.85 -8.98 20.06
C LYS A 174 -6.14 -8.13 18.81
N PRO A 175 -7.27 -8.35 18.13
CA PRO A 175 -7.74 -7.47 17.06
C PRO A 175 -7.79 -6.03 17.56
N THR A 176 -6.92 -5.17 17.02
CA THR A 176 -6.81 -3.75 17.39
C THR A 176 -6.56 -2.90 16.17
N GLU A 177 -6.86 -1.61 16.29
CA GLU A 177 -6.62 -0.56 15.28
C GLU A 177 -5.13 -0.28 15.01
N ARG A 178 -4.23 -0.75 15.89
CA ARG A 178 -2.78 -0.52 15.78
C ARG A 178 -2.06 -1.51 14.88
N ASN A 179 -2.82 -2.44 14.29
CA ASN A 179 -2.28 -3.53 13.52
C ASN A 179 -2.22 -3.20 12.02
N GLU A 180 -1.17 -3.60 11.33
CA GLU A 180 -1.00 -3.40 9.88
C GLU A 180 -2.13 -4.02 9.03
N TYR A 181 -2.80 -5.06 9.53
CA TYR A 181 -3.91 -5.71 8.84
C TYR A 181 -5.26 -4.97 9.00
N PHE A 182 -5.35 -3.99 9.90
CA PHE A 182 -6.60 -3.33 10.25
C PHE A 182 -7.21 -2.55 9.08
N ILE A 183 -6.49 -1.59 8.50
CA ILE A 183 -6.97 -0.78 7.36
C ILE A 183 -7.29 -1.65 6.13
N PRO A 184 -6.46 -2.64 5.75
CA PRO A 184 -6.82 -3.64 4.74
C PRO A 184 -8.18 -4.31 4.99
N LEU A 185 -8.47 -4.71 6.22
CA LEU A 185 -9.74 -5.36 6.58
C LEU A 185 -10.91 -4.39 6.56
N VAL A 186 -10.73 -3.15 7.03
CA VAL A 186 -11.74 -2.08 6.89
C VAL A 186 -12.10 -1.88 5.41
N ARG A 187 -11.09 -1.85 4.52
CA ARG A 187 -11.28 -1.71 3.08
C ARG A 187 -12.08 -2.87 2.48
N MET A 188 -11.75 -4.10 2.88
CA MET A 188 -12.44 -5.31 2.45
C MET A 188 -13.85 -5.45 3.03
N GLY A 189 -14.26 -4.58 3.96
CA GLY A 189 -15.60 -4.60 4.55
C GLY A 189 -15.76 -5.52 5.76
N ASP A 190 -14.66 -5.91 6.42
CA ASP A 190 -14.74 -6.74 7.62
C ASP A 190 -15.59 -6.07 8.71
N PRO A 191 -16.67 -6.72 9.21
CA PRO A 191 -17.59 -6.07 10.14
C PRO A 191 -16.94 -5.63 11.45
N GLU A 192 -16.05 -6.45 12.01
CA GLU A 192 -15.35 -6.15 13.28
C GLU A 192 -14.37 -4.99 13.09
N ALA A 193 -13.59 -5.00 12.00
CA ALA A 193 -12.70 -3.89 11.69
C ALA A 193 -13.47 -2.59 11.43
N GLN A 194 -14.60 -2.64 10.71
CA GLN A 194 -15.45 -1.47 10.49
C GLN A 194 -16.07 -0.96 11.79
N GLU A 195 -16.51 -1.84 12.71
CA GLU A 195 -17.03 -1.43 14.01
C GLU A 195 -15.96 -0.69 14.84
N LEU A 196 -14.73 -1.21 14.87
CA LEU A 196 -13.60 -0.54 15.53
C LEU A 196 -13.32 0.83 14.90
N TYR A 197 -13.32 0.90 13.56
CA TYR A 197 -13.11 2.15 12.83
C TYR A 197 -14.23 3.17 13.09
N ASP A 198 -15.49 2.71 13.15
CA ASP A 198 -16.65 3.53 13.48
C ASP A 198 -16.55 4.14 14.87
N ASN A 199 -16.12 3.35 15.86
CA ASN A 199 -15.91 3.85 17.22
C ASN A 199 -14.80 4.90 17.26
N ARG A 200 -13.74 4.70 16.47
CA ARG A 200 -12.65 5.68 16.31
C ARG A 200 -13.13 6.97 15.66
N ILE A 201 -13.94 6.91 14.60
CA ILE A 201 -14.54 8.10 13.95
C ILE A 201 -15.49 8.82 14.90
N LYS A 202 -16.31 8.11 15.67
CA LYS A 202 -17.17 8.73 16.70
C LYS A 202 -16.34 9.46 17.75
N GLN A 203 -15.23 8.87 18.22
CA GLN A 203 -14.33 9.53 19.17
C GLN A 203 -13.66 10.76 18.54
N PHE A 204 -13.23 10.66 17.29
CA PHE A 204 -12.66 11.77 16.52
C PHE A 204 -13.63 12.96 16.43
N VAL A 205 -14.88 12.70 16.08
CA VAL A 205 -15.93 13.74 16.02
C VAL A 205 -16.22 14.30 17.41
N LYS A 206 -16.37 13.43 18.42
CA LYS A 206 -16.64 13.84 19.81
C LYS A 206 -15.54 14.72 20.38
N THR A 207 -14.29 14.49 20.00
CA THR A 207 -13.13 15.27 20.47
C THR A 207 -12.77 16.42 19.53
N ASN A 208 -13.62 16.75 18.55
CA ASN A 208 -13.36 17.76 17.52
C ASN A 208 -11.96 17.61 16.88
N GLY A 209 -11.55 16.38 16.57
CA GLY A 209 -10.28 16.08 15.93
C GLY A 209 -9.05 16.11 16.85
N GLU A 210 -9.21 15.93 18.15
CA GLU A 210 -8.07 15.73 19.06
C GLU A 210 -7.60 14.27 19.11
N ILE A 211 -8.51 13.31 19.07
CA ILE A 211 -8.19 11.89 19.25
C ILE A 211 -9.04 11.03 18.31
N PRO A 212 -8.44 10.24 17.41
CA PRO A 212 -7.03 10.26 16.96
C PRO A 212 -6.62 11.58 16.26
N ASP A 213 -5.33 11.69 15.88
CA ASP A 213 -4.83 12.85 15.13
C ASP A 213 -5.49 13.00 13.74
N LEU A 214 -5.72 14.25 13.34
CA LEU A 214 -6.34 14.64 12.07
C LEU A 214 -5.64 14.03 10.85
N SER A 215 -4.30 14.05 10.83
CA SER A 215 -3.49 13.57 9.69
C SER A 215 -3.67 12.07 9.48
N THR A 216 -3.81 11.34 10.59
CA THR A 216 -3.99 9.89 10.55
C THR A 216 -5.36 9.54 9.96
N VAL A 217 -6.44 10.17 10.46
CA VAL A 217 -7.80 9.93 9.94
C VAL A 217 -7.93 10.33 8.48
N TYR A 218 -7.36 11.48 8.09
CA TYR A 218 -7.35 11.90 6.70
C TYR A 218 -6.62 10.89 5.80
N GLY A 219 -5.38 10.51 6.18
CA GLY A 219 -4.58 9.54 5.43
C GLY A 219 -5.34 8.24 5.20
N GLU A 220 -5.87 7.64 6.27
CA GLU A 220 -6.63 6.38 6.20
C GLU A 220 -7.87 6.50 5.32
N LEU A 221 -8.69 7.54 5.46
CA LEU A 221 -9.91 7.69 4.65
C LEU A 221 -9.61 7.88 3.16
N THR A 222 -8.55 8.65 2.85
CA THR A 222 -8.10 8.83 1.47
C THR A 222 -7.45 7.58 0.87
N GLU A 223 -6.84 6.73 1.71
CA GLU A 223 -6.29 5.44 1.30
C GLU A 223 -7.38 4.38 1.09
N LEU A 224 -8.43 4.40 1.93
CA LEU A 224 -9.58 3.51 1.78
C LEU A 224 -10.37 3.80 0.50
N ASN A 225 -10.49 5.07 0.08
CA ASN A 225 -11.11 5.54 -1.18
C ASN A 225 -12.20 4.59 -1.74
N ASN A 226 -13.25 4.36 -0.95
CA ASN A 226 -14.32 3.43 -1.25
C ASN A 226 -15.64 3.98 -0.71
N SER A 227 -16.77 3.32 -0.98
CA SER A 227 -18.08 3.80 -0.55
C SER A 227 -18.15 4.07 0.96
N TYR A 228 -17.55 3.19 1.77
CA TYR A 228 -17.46 3.32 3.22
C TYR A 228 -16.67 4.57 3.66
N SER A 229 -15.49 4.81 3.08
CA SER A 229 -14.68 5.97 3.48
C SER A 229 -15.32 7.30 3.10
N ILE A 230 -16.01 7.38 1.96
CA ILE A 230 -16.79 8.57 1.60
C ILE A 230 -17.94 8.81 2.60
N MET A 231 -18.61 7.75 3.07
CA MET A 231 -19.61 7.89 4.14
C MET A 231 -19.01 8.48 5.41
N LYS A 232 -17.83 8.01 5.82
CA LYS A 232 -17.12 8.52 7.01
C LYS A 232 -16.60 9.95 6.82
N MET A 233 -16.14 10.30 5.62
CA MET A 233 -15.78 11.67 5.27
C MET A 233 -16.95 12.63 5.46
N ILE A 234 -18.18 12.24 5.11
CA ILE A 234 -19.37 13.07 5.36
C ILE A 234 -19.61 13.27 6.86
N GLU A 235 -19.40 12.23 7.67
CA GLU A 235 -19.61 12.22 9.11
C GLU A 235 -18.67 13.21 9.83
N ILE A 236 -17.40 13.27 9.40
CA ILE A 236 -16.37 14.14 10.01
C ILE A 236 -16.36 15.58 9.50
N LEU A 237 -17.24 15.96 8.55
CA LEU A 237 -17.34 17.35 8.06
C LEU A 237 -17.71 18.36 9.16
N SER A 238 -18.21 17.90 10.31
CA SER A 238 -18.47 18.76 11.47
C SER A 238 -17.22 19.11 12.27
N VAL A 239 -16.08 18.47 12.02
CA VAL A 239 -14.81 18.75 12.71
C VAL A 239 -14.22 20.06 12.18
N ASP A 240 -14.17 21.08 13.03
CA ASP A 240 -13.71 22.44 12.71
C ASP A 240 -12.41 22.74 13.48
N LYS A 241 -11.41 21.89 13.26
CA LYS A 241 -10.07 22.03 13.83
C LYS A 241 -9.07 22.26 12.72
N ASN A 242 -8.08 23.12 12.94
CA ASN A 242 -7.07 23.43 11.94
C ASN A 242 -6.10 22.27 11.73
N TYR A 243 -5.91 21.89 10.47
CA TYR A 243 -4.86 21.04 9.95
C TYR A 243 -3.60 21.90 9.77
N ILE A 244 -2.54 21.62 10.53
CA ILE A 244 -1.29 22.38 10.46
C ILE A 244 -0.32 21.62 9.54
N ARG A 245 -0.06 22.13 8.33
CA ARG A 245 1.00 21.62 7.45
C ARG A 245 2.30 22.35 7.73
N LEU A 246 3.15 21.75 8.57
CA LEU A 246 4.62 21.87 8.60
C LEU A 246 5.26 23.21 8.14
N SER A 247 4.89 24.33 8.75
CA SER A 247 5.78 25.49 8.93
C SER A 247 5.30 26.35 10.09
N GLU A 248 6.23 26.90 10.89
CA GLU A 248 5.89 27.85 11.95
C GLU A 248 5.24 29.10 11.32
N GLY A 249 4.02 29.43 11.75
CA GLY A 249 3.31 30.65 11.31
C GLY A 249 2.27 30.44 10.20
N ASP A 250 2.09 29.24 9.66
CA ASP A 250 0.99 28.97 8.74
C ASP A 250 -0.35 28.99 9.50
N PRO A 251 -1.37 29.78 9.08
CA PRO A 251 -2.67 29.84 9.74
C PRO A 251 -3.39 28.49 9.84
N GLY A 252 -2.92 27.47 9.12
CA GLY A 252 -3.53 26.15 9.06
C GLY A 252 -4.80 26.16 8.21
N ILE A 253 -5.16 24.99 7.70
CA ILE A 253 -6.36 24.81 6.88
C ILE A 253 -7.39 24.07 7.74
N PRO A 254 -8.63 24.56 7.92
CA PRO A 254 -9.62 23.83 8.69
C PRO A 254 -9.83 22.42 8.11
N PHE A 255 -9.90 21.40 8.94
CA PHE A 255 -9.91 20.00 8.51
C PHE A 255 -11.09 19.66 7.58
N ASN A 256 -12.27 20.18 7.88
CA ASN A 256 -13.44 20.06 7.00
C ASN A 256 -13.19 20.60 5.58
N CYS A 257 -12.29 21.58 5.41
CA CYS A 257 -11.88 22.09 4.12
C CYS A 257 -11.07 21.08 3.31
N GLU A 258 -10.12 20.40 3.95
CA GLU A 258 -9.31 19.35 3.31
C GLU A 258 -10.21 18.24 2.77
N ILE A 259 -11.20 17.82 3.58
CA ILE A 259 -12.20 16.83 3.16
C ILE A 259 -13.05 17.35 2.00
N VAL A 260 -13.54 18.59 2.06
CA VAL A 260 -14.33 19.18 0.96
C VAL A 260 -13.52 19.26 -0.33
N MET A 261 -12.26 19.71 -0.26
CA MET A 261 -11.39 19.83 -1.43
C MET A 261 -11.09 18.47 -2.04
N TYR A 262 -10.84 17.45 -1.22
CA TYR A 262 -10.68 16.07 -1.67
C TYR A 262 -11.93 15.56 -2.41
N LEU A 263 -13.11 15.72 -1.80
CA LEU A 263 -14.39 15.29 -2.39
C LEU A 263 -14.66 16.00 -3.73
N LEU A 264 -14.48 17.32 -3.79
CA LEU A 264 -14.65 18.11 -5.01
C LEU A 264 -13.69 17.66 -6.13
N GLY A 265 -12.45 17.33 -5.76
CA GLY A 265 -11.47 16.73 -6.68
C GLY A 265 -12.00 15.42 -7.26
N ILE A 266 -12.51 14.52 -6.41
CA ILE A 266 -13.05 13.24 -6.88
C ILE A 266 -14.27 13.41 -7.79
N PHE A 267 -15.21 14.29 -7.43
CA PHE A 267 -16.41 14.55 -8.22
C PHE A 267 -16.07 15.01 -9.63
N THR A 268 -15.12 15.94 -9.74
CA THR A 268 -14.77 16.61 -10.99
C THR A 268 -13.90 15.73 -11.89
N TYR A 269 -12.91 15.06 -11.33
CA TYR A 269 -11.89 14.37 -12.14
C TYR A 269 -12.20 12.91 -12.42
N TYR A 270 -12.95 12.22 -11.54
CA TYR A 270 -13.09 10.76 -11.64
C TYR A 270 -14.53 10.31 -11.90
N PHE A 271 -15.53 11.09 -11.48
CA PHE A 271 -16.92 10.60 -11.48
C PHE A 271 -17.90 11.44 -12.32
N ASP A 272 -17.46 12.54 -12.93
CA ASP A 272 -18.29 13.49 -13.69
C ASP A 272 -19.59 13.86 -12.94
N ILE A 273 -19.46 14.07 -11.62
CA ILE A 273 -20.57 14.46 -10.77
C ILE A 273 -20.64 15.98 -10.81
N ALA A 274 -21.63 16.50 -11.55
CA ALA A 274 -21.85 17.93 -11.67
C ALA A 274 -22.05 18.58 -10.30
N THR A 275 -21.22 19.58 -10.00
CA THR A 275 -21.40 20.50 -8.87
C THR A 275 -21.27 21.93 -9.39
N THR A 276 -22.02 22.86 -8.79
CA THR A 276 -21.91 24.29 -9.09
C THR A 276 -20.74 24.96 -8.35
N VAL A 277 -20.05 24.19 -7.49
CA VAL A 277 -18.95 24.65 -6.65
C VAL A 277 -17.65 24.68 -7.47
N PRO A 278 -17.06 25.87 -7.68
CA PRO A 278 -15.82 25.96 -8.44
C PRO A 278 -14.65 25.31 -7.67
N VAL A 279 -13.97 24.35 -8.29
CA VAL A 279 -12.70 23.80 -7.80
C VAL A 279 -11.60 24.82 -8.09
N LYS A 280 -11.42 25.80 -7.20
CA LYS A 280 -10.26 26.69 -7.24
C LYS A 280 -9.44 26.48 -5.97
N GLN A 281 -8.20 26.04 -6.12
CA GLN A 281 -7.24 25.89 -5.02
C GLN A 281 -7.05 27.21 -4.23
N ASP A 282 -7.27 28.35 -4.89
CA ASP A 282 -7.07 29.69 -4.32
C ASP A 282 -8.33 30.28 -3.63
N MET A 283 -9.47 29.56 -3.61
CA MET A 283 -10.66 30.07 -2.93
C MET A 283 -10.59 29.86 -1.41
N PRO A 284 -10.92 30.89 -0.60
CA PRO A 284 -11.04 30.72 0.84
C PRO A 284 -12.09 29.65 1.15
N CYS A 285 -11.70 28.58 1.84
CA CYS A 285 -12.57 27.44 2.15
C CYS A 285 -13.94 27.83 2.74
N LYS A 286 -14.01 28.91 3.52
CA LYS A 286 -15.27 29.45 4.07
C LYS A 286 -16.34 29.70 3.00
N LYS A 287 -15.97 29.91 1.73
CA LYS A 287 -16.92 30.02 0.62
C LYS A 287 -17.50 28.67 0.22
N ASN A 288 -16.69 27.61 0.17
CA ASN A 288 -17.13 26.26 -0.18
C ASN A 288 -18.03 25.64 0.90
N LEU A 289 -17.79 25.95 2.18
CA LEU A 289 -18.63 25.48 3.29
C LEU A 289 -20.08 25.97 3.20
N LYS A 290 -20.37 27.07 2.47
CA LYS A 290 -21.75 27.51 2.20
C LYS A 290 -22.54 26.54 1.31
N HIS A 291 -21.82 25.71 0.55
CA HIS A 291 -22.38 24.70 -0.34
C HIS A 291 -22.39 23.30 0.28
N LEU A 292 -22.20 23.18 1.61
CA LEU A 292 -22.15 21.89 2.29
C LEU A 292 -23.35 20.97 2.00
N PRO A 293 -24.61 21.46 1.91
CA PRO A 293 -25.74 20.61 1.52
C PRO A 293 -25.60 20.00 0.12
N GLU A 294 -25.13 20.79 -0.85
CA GLU A 294 -24.88 20.35 -2.22
C GLU A 294 -23.74 19.32 -2.28
N ILE A 295 -22.63 19.59 -1.58
CA ILE A 295 -21.48 18.69 -1.47
C ILE A 295 -21.90 17.35 -0.85
N LYS A 296 -22.70 17.37 0.22
CA LYS A 296 -23.24 16.14 0.83
C LYS A 296 -24.15 15.37 -0.12
N ALA A 297 -24.95 16.07 -0.93
CA ALA A 297 -25.79 15.42 -1.95
C ALA A 297 -24.94 14.78 -3.06
N ALA A 298 -23.90 15.46 -3.53
CA ALA A 298 -22.94 14.91 -4.49
C ALA A 298 -22.17 13.70 -3.92
N ALA A 299 -21.72 13.78 -2.67
CA ALA A 299 -21.04 12.68 -1.98
C ALA A 299 -21.94 11.44 -1.85
N LYS A 300 -23.24 11.61 -1.60
CA LYS A 300 -24.20 10.49 -1.62
C LYS A 300 -24.31 9.83 -2.99
N LYS A 301 -24.29 10.59 -4.09
CA LYS A 301 -24.25 10.02 -5.44
C LYS A 301 -22.94 9.25 -5.68
N LEU A 302 -21.82 9.78 -5.21
CA LEU A 302 -20.52 9.12 -5.29
C LEU A 302 -20.51 7.78 -4.53
N ILE A 303 -21.07 7.74 -3.32
CA ILE A 303 -21.21 6.52 -2.53
C ILE A 303 -21.95 5.43 -3.32
N GLU A 304 -23.07 5.76 -3.95
CA GLU A 304 -23.84 4.78 -4.73
C GLU A 304 -23.08 4.29 -5.97
N LYS A 305 -22.30 5.17 -6.62
CA LYS A 305 -21.45 4.75 -7.74
C LYS A 305 -20.32 3.83 -7.28
N TYR A 306 -19.64 4.15 -6.17
CA TYR A 306 -18.64 3.25 -5.58
C TYR A 306 -19.22 1.90 -5.18
N LYS A 307 -20.40 1.85 -4.54
CA LYS A 307 -21.06 0.58 -4.22
C LYS A 307 -21.31 -0.27 -5.46
N ALA A 308 -21.76 0.34 -6.56
CA ALA A 308 -21.97 -0.37 -7.82
C ALA A 308 -20.64 -0.90 -8.40
N GLU A 309 -19.57 -0.12 -8.30
CA GLU A 309 -18.22 -0.52 -8.70
C GLU A 309 -17.62 -1.59 -7.79
N GLU A 310 -17.95 -1.62 -6.50
CA GLU A 310 -17.46 -2.59 -5.52
C GLU A 310 -18.26 -3.91 -5.53
N TYR A 311 -19.47 -3.90 -6.10
CA TYR A 311 -20.37 -5.04 -6.10
C TYR A 311 -19.76 -6.33 -6.68
N TYR A 312 -18.81 -6.21 -7.62
CA TYR A 312 -18.19 -7.38 -8.25
C TYR A 312 -17.45 -8.28 -7.24
N TRP A 313 -16.86 -7.70 -6.20
CA TRP A 313 -16.15 -8.44 -5.15
C TRP A 313 -16.97 -8.58 -3.88
N MET A 314 -17.75 -7.56 -3.49
CA MET A 314 -18.52 -7.57 -2.24
C MET A 314 -19.45 -8.78 -2.14
N LYS A 315 -20.17 -9.10 -3.23
CA LYS A 315 -21.11 -10.24 -3.27
C LYS A 315 -20.47 -11.60 -2.95
N ASN A 316 -19.15 -11.71 -3.08
CA ASN A 316 -18.41 -12.95 -2.87
C ASN A 316 -17.79 -13.05 -1.48
N MET A 317 -17.78 -11.97 -0.68
CA MET A 317 -17.25 -11.98 0.68
C MET A 317 -18.11 -12.81 1.62
N PRO A 318 -17.49 -13.48 2.63
CA PRO A 318 -18.20 -14.43 3.49
C PRO A 318 -19.33 -13.79 4.30
N PHE A 319 -19.19 -12.54 4.74
CA PHE A 319 -20.17 -11.84 5.58
C PHE A 319 -21.30 -11.14 4.81
N TYR A 320 -21.25 -11.10 3.46
CA TYR A 320 -22.36 -10.60 2.64
C TYR A 320 -23.25 -11.72 2.10
N LYS A 321 -22.83 -12.98 2.25
CA LYS A 321 -23.67 -14.13 1.93
C LYS A 321 -24.62 -14.32 3.10
N LYS A 322 -25.88 -13.92 2.92
CA LYS A 322 -26.96 -14.32 3.83
C LYS A 322 -27.03 -15.85 3.81
N GLU A 323 -26.88 -16.47 4.98
CA GLU A 323 -27.28 -17.87 5.19
C GLU A 323 -28.78 -18.05 4.95
#